data_AF-A0A193C4D6-F1
#
_entry.id   AF-A0A193C4D6-F1
#
_cell.length_a   1.000
_cell.length_b   1.000
_cell.length_c   1.000
_cell.angle_alpha   90.00
_cell.angle_beta   90.00
_cell.angle_gamma   90.00
#
_symmetry.space_group_name_H-M   'P 1'
#
loop_
_entity.id
_entity.type
_entity.pdbx_description
1 polymer ?
#
loop_
_entity_poly.entity_id
_entity_poly.type
_entity_poly.pdbx_seq_one_letter_code
_entity_poly.pdbx_strand_id
1 'polypeptide(L)'
;MNWFSEPVFSVGFVRQMEIVDADGEHQEYSQVKFAFHCRPDARLRSLGSRAVWWFRSDGTSFADWLASVMRDPVWGMVRRSEVAGFSLSQESV
;
A
#
# COMPACT_ATOMS: atom_id res chain seq x y z
N MET A 1 -12.90 -11.64 -7.62
CA MET A 1 -12.79 -13.00 -7.05
C MET A 1 -12.05 -12.91 -5.72
N ASN A 2 -12.67 -13.34 -4.63
CA ASN A 2 -12.00 -13.35 -3.32
C ASN A 2 -11.08 -14.59 -3.29
N TRP A 3 -9.77 -14.39 -3.47
CA TRP A 3 -8.80 -15.47 -3.67
C TRP A 3 -8.53 -16.29 -2.40
N PHE A 4 -9.00 -15.82 -1.24
CA PHE A 4 -8.80 -16.47 0.05
C PHE A 4 -10.15 -16.82 0.68
N SER A 5 -10.26 -18.07 1.12
CA SER A 5 -11.42 -18.61 1.86
C SER A 5 -11.55 -18.06 3.28
N GLU A 6 -10.51 -17.38 3.80
CA GLU A 6 -10.48 -16.74 5.11
C GLU A 6 -10.34 -15.21 5.00
N PRO A 7 -10.76 -14.44 6.01
CA PRO A 7 -10.50 -13.00 6.06
C PRO A 7 -8.99 -12.75 5.95
N VAL A 8 -8.59 -11.77 5.15
CA VAL A 8 -7.17 -11.41 4.96
C VAL A 8 -6.97 -9.97 5.40
N PHE A 9 -5.90 -9.71 6.15
CA PHE A 9 -5.44 -8.35 6.38
C PHE A 9 -4.54 -7.94 5.21
N SER A 10 -4.85 -6.84 4.52
CA SER A 10 -4.09 -6.40 3.35
C SER A 10 -3.22 -5.18 3.64
N VAL A 11 -1.96 -5.24 3.22
CA VAL A 11 -1.02 -4.10 3.26
C VAL A 11 -0.72 -3.70 1.84
N GLY A 12 -1.23 -2.54 1.41
CA GLY A 12 -1.10 -2.06 0.03
C GLY A 12 -0.05 -0.96 -0.11
N PHE A 13 0.77 -1.05 -1.15
CA PHE A 13 1.60 0.01 -1.68
C PHE A 13 1.01 0.44 -3.02
N VAL A 14 0.78 1.73 -3.20
CA VAL A 14 0.19 2.29 -4.42
C VAL A 14 1.10 3.37 -4.96
N ARG A 15 1.40 3.30 -6.26
CA ARG A 15 2.08 4.37 -6.99
C ARG A 15 1.23 4.73 -8.20
N GLN A 16 0.89 6.01 -8.31
CA GLN A 16 0.29 6.59 -9.50
C GLN A 16 1.39 7.17 -10.38
N MET A 17 1.28 6.92 -11.69
CA MET A 17 2.18 7.43 -12.73
C MET A 17 1.34 8.16 -13.76
N GLU A 18 1.85 9.29 -14.23
CA GLU A 18 1.28 9.95 -15.41
C GLU A 18 1.79 9.26 -16.67
N ILE A 19 0.87 8.97 -17.59
CA ILE A 19 1.17 8.55 -18.95
C ILE A 19 0.99 9.78 -19.84
N VAL A 20 2.03 10.09 -20.59
CA VAL A 20 2.05 11.18 -21.57
C VAL A 20 2.19 10.62 -22.97
N ASP A 21 1.62 11.29 -23.95
CA ASP A 21 1.74 10.93 -25.35
C ASP A 21 3.12 11.32 -25.93
N ALA A 22 3.29 11.14 -27.25
CA ALA A 22 4.54 11.46 -27.94
C ALA A 22 4.90 12.95 -27.90
N ASP A 23 3.91 13.83 -27.71
CA ASP A 23 4.08 15.28 -27.61
C ASP A 23 4.31 15.72 -26.15
N GLY A 24 4.23 14.79 -25.20
CA GLY A 24 4.36 15.05 -23.77
C GLY A 24 3.07 15.52 -23.11
N GLU A 25 1.94 15.47 -23.84
CA GLU A 25 0.64 15.86 -23.33
C GLU A 25 0.03 14.75 -22.48
N HIS A 26 -0.76 15.16 -21.50
CA HIS A 26 -1.43 14.24 -20.59
C HIS A 26 -2.36 13.30 -21.36
N GLN A 27 -2.18 11.99 -21.16
CA GLN A 27 -3.06 10.97 -21.73
C GLN A 27 -3.95 10.33 -20.66
N GLU A 28 -3.35 9.79 -19.60
CA GLU A 28 -4.07 9.16 -18.49
C GLU A 28 -3.17 9.01 -17.25
N TYR A 29 -3.74 8.60 -16.13
CA TYR A 29 -2.98 8.07 -15.00
C TYR A 29 -3.01 6.54 -14.97
N SER A 30 -1.86 5.93 -14.72
CA SER A 30 -1.74 4.51 -14.43
C SER A 30 -1.44 4.32 -12.94
N GLN A 31 -2.31 3.60 -12.24
CA GLN A 31 -2.13 3.25 -10.84
C GLN A 31 -1.66 1.80 -10.71
N VAL A 32 -0.46 1.62 -10.17
CA VAL A 32 0.08 0.30 -9.82
C VAL A 32 -0.10 0.07 -8.33
N LYS A 33 -0.73 -1.05 -8.00
CA LYS A 33 -0.98 -1.49 -6.62
C LYS A 33 -0.31 -2.84 -6.37
N PHE A 34 0.53 -2.86 -5.34
CA PHE A 34 1.09 -4.08 -4.78
C PHE A 34 0.48 -4.32 -3.40
N ALA A 35 -0.13 -5.47 -3.15
CA ALA A 35 -0.73 -5.78 -1.86
C ALA A 35 -0.19 -7.09 -1.28
N PHE A 36 0.32 -7.04 -0.05
CA PHE A 36 0.59 -8.23 0.75
C PHE A 36 -0.68 -8.68 1.45
N HIS A 37 -0.88 -9.99 1.49
CA HIS A 37 -1.98 -10.67 2.15
C HIS A 37 -1.44 -11.33 3.41
N CYS A 38 -1.81 -10.80 4.57
CA CYS A 38 -1.36 -11.30 5.87
C CYS A 38 -2.46 -12.13 6.52
N ARG A 39 -2.08 -13.23 7.19
CA ARG A 39 -3.02 -13.99 8.02
C ARG A 39 -3.44 -13.13 9.22
N PRO A 40 -4.74 -12.88 9.45
CA PRO A 40 -5.17 -12.03 10.55
C PRO A 40 -5.05 -12.73 11.89
N ASP A 41 -4.17 -12.22 12.76
CA ASP A 41 -4.07 -12.61 14.16
C ASP A 41 -4.85 -11.62 15.07
N ALA A 42 -4.87 -11.89 16.38
CA ALA A 42 -5.55 -11.02 17.35
C ALA A 42 -5.01 -9.57 17.35
N ARG A 43 -3.73 -9.37 17.03
CA ARG A 43 -3.09 -8.04 17.00
C ARG A 43 -3.59 -7.26 15.79
N LEU A 44 -3.60 -7.86 14.61
CA LEU A 44 -4.12 -7.23 13.39
C LEU A 44 -5.62 -6.94 13.51
N ARG A 45 -6.39 -7.83 14.15
CA ARG A 45 -7.81 -7.60 14.40
C ARG A 45 -8.04 -6.43 15.37
N SER A 46 -7.15 -6.20 16.33
CA SER A 46 -7.26 -5.07 17.27
C SER A 46 -7.02 -3.70 16.65
N LEU A 47 -6.47 -3.60 15.42
CA LEU A 47 -6.30 -2.31 14.74
C LEU A 47 -7.64 -1.61 14.48
N GLY A 48 -8.72 -2.39 14.29
CA GLY A 48 -10.11 -1.92 14.24
C GLY A 48 -10.47 -0.93 13.12
N SER A 49 -9.49 -0.41 12.38
CA SER A 49 -9.63 0.67 11.41
C SER A 49 -8.51 0.63 10.37
N ARG A 50 -8.72 1.32 9.25
CA ARG A 50 -7.76 1.43 8.14
C ARG A 50 -6.71 2.50 8.47
N ALA A 51 -5.43 2.13 8.40
CA ALA A 51 -4.31 3.08 8.39
C ALA A 51 -3.87 3.38 6.95
N VAL A 52 -3.47 4.63 6.67
CA VAL A 52 -2.98 5.05 5.35
C VAL A 52 -1.83 6.04 5.53
N TRP A 53 -0.74 5.82 4.81
CA TRP A 53 0.40 6.73 4.76
C TRP A 53 0.58 7.26 3.34
N TRP A 54 0.74 8.57 3.20
CA TRP A 54 0.89 9.24 1.91
C TRP A 54 2.21 10.01 1.86
N PHE A 55 3.02 9.73 0.85
CA PHE A 55 4.19 10.55 0.53
C PHE A 55 3.75 11.68 -0.41
N ARG A 56 3.68 12.91 0.11
CA ARG A 56 3.20 14.08 -0.63
C ARG A 56 4.30 14.85 -1.36
N SER A 57 5.56 14.47 -1.18
CA SER A 57 6.72 15.20 -1.71
C SER A 57 6.69 16.71 -1.39
N ASP A 58 6.20 17.07 -0.19
CA ASP A 58 5.99 18.44 0.29
C ASP A 58 7.25 19.09 0.88
N GLY A 59 8.43 18.68 0.39
CA GLY A 59 9.73 19.07 0.94
C GLY A 59 10.30 18.08 1.96
N THR A 60 9.50 17.14 2.46
CA THR A 60 10.00 16.00 3.24
C THR A 60 10.73 15.02 2.32
N SER A 61 11.94 14.61 2.70
CA SER A 61 12.66 13.58 1.93
C SER A 61 11.93 12.24 2.01
N PHE A 62 12.04 11.41 0.98
CA PHE A 62 11.44 10.06 1.00
C PHE A 62 11.96 9.23 2.18
N ALA A 63 13.25 9.38 2.52
CA ALA A 63 13.86 8.67 3.64
C ALA A 63 13.25 9.08 4.99
N ASP A 64 13.05 10.38 5.22
CA ASP A 64 12.45 10.88 6.46
C ASP A 64 10.97 10.48 6.58
N TRP A 65 10.25 10.57 5.47
CA TRP A 65 8.88 10.08 5.40
C TRP A 65 8.80 8.58 5.69
N LEU A 66 9.64 7.76 5.07
CA LEU A 66 9.67 6.32 5.30
C LEU A 66 10.02 6.00 6.75
N ALA A 67 10.98 6.72 7.34
CA ALA A 67 11.33 6.58 8.74
C ALA A 67 10.14 6.93 9.66
N SER A 68 9.29 7.89 9.28
CA SER A 68 8.05 8.20 10.01
C SER A 68 7.04 7.05 9.96
N VAL A 69 6.82 6.43 8.79
CA VAL A 69 5.98 5.24 8.62
C VAL A 69 6.52 4.09 9.46
N MET A 70 7.84 3.89 9.46
CA MET A 70 8.47 2.81 10.22
C MET A 70 8.33 2.95 11.74
N ARG A 71 8.15 4.18 12.25
CA ARG A 71 7.89 4.47 13.66
C ARG A 71 6.42 4.35 14.05
N ASP A 72 5.51 4.31 13.08
CA ASP A 72 4.08 4.17 13.34
C ASP A 72 3.78 2.83 14.06
N PRO A 73 3.04 2.84 15.18
CA PRO A 73 2.67 1.61 15.89
C PRO A 73 1.96 0.58 15.01
N VAL A 74 1.14 1.04 14.05
CA VAL A 74 0.45 0.17 13.10
C VAL A 74 1.46 -0.57 12.23
N TRP A 75 2.48 0.12 11.71
CA TRP A 75 3.58 -0.55 11.00
C TRP A 75 4.31 -1.55 11.89
N GLY A 76 4.54 -1.19 13.15
CA GLY A 76 5.16 -2.06 14.15
C GLY A 76 4.41 -3.39 14.38
N MET A 77 3.08 -3.38 14.27
CA MET A 77 2.23 -4.57 14.31
C MET A 77 2.26 -5.33 12.97
N VAL A 78 2.05 -4.61 11.87
CA VAL A 78 1.97 -5.18 10.52
C VAL A 78 3.25 -5.89 10.11
N ARG A 79 4.43 -5.32 10.38
CA ARG A 79 5.74 -5.89 9.98
C ARG A 79 6.06 -7.25 10.59
N ARG A 80 5.33 -7.67 11.63
CA ARG A 80 5.49 -8.97 12.30
C ARG A 80 4.51 -10.03 11.80
N SER A 81 3.68 -9.68 10.83
CA SER A 81 2.62 -10.55 10.32
C SER A 81 3.19 -11.57 9.36
N GLU A 82 2.62 -12.78 9.39
CA GLU A 82 2.94 -13.80 8.40
C GLU A 82 2.27 -13.44 7.07
N VAL A 83 3.08 -13.32 6.02
CA VAL A 83 2.61 -13.09 4.65
C VAL A 83 2.18 -14.43 4.05
N ALA A 84 0.90 -14.55 3.71
CA ALA A 84 0.33 -15.71 3.04
C ALA A 84 0.41 -15.61 1.51
N GLY A 85 0.56 -14.41 0.97
CA GLY A 85 0.70 -14.18 -0.46
C GLY A 85 0.74 -12.70 -0.81
N PHE A 86 0.74 -12.41 -2.10
CA PHE A 86 0.66 -11.05 -2.60
C PHE A 86 -0.18 -10.97 -3.87
N SER A 87 -0.63 -9.77 -4.21
CA SER A 87 -1.23 -9.43 -5.50
C SER A 87 -0.60 -8.19 -6.09
N LEU A 88 -0.55 -8.15 -7.42
CA LEU A 88 -0.15 -7.01 -8.21
C LEU A 88 -1.28 -6.70 -9.17
N SER A 89 -1.70 -5.44 -9.22
CA SER A 89 -2.68 -4.96 -10.19
C SER A 89 -2.27 -3.60 -10.73
N GLN A 90 -2.68 -3.32 -11.96
CA GLN A 90 -2.55 -2.02 -12.59
C GLN A 90 -3.90 -1.65 -13.19
N GLU A 91 -4.31 -0.40 -13.00
CA GLU A 91 -5.55 0.15 -13.53
C GLU A 91 -5.31 1.56 -14.07
N SER A 92 -5.97 1.90 -15.18
CA SER A 92 -6.07 3.29 -15.65
C SER A 92 -7.08 4.02 -14.75
N VAL A 93 -6.73 5.22 -14.31
CA VAL A 93 -7.51 6.06 -13.37
C VAL A 93 -7.85 7.40 -14.00
#